data_AF-A0AAW6GZK5-F1
#
_entry.id   AF-A0AAW6GZK5-F1
#
_cell.length_a   1.000
_cell.length_b   1.000
_cell.length_c   1.000
_cell.angle_alpha   90.00
_cell.angle_beta   90.00
_cell.angle_gamma   90.00
#
_symmetry.space_group_name_H-M   'P 1'
#
loop_
_entity.id
_entity.type
_entity.pdbx_description
1 polymer ?
#
loop_
_entity_poly.entity_id
_entity_poly.type
_entity_poly.pdbx_seq_one_letter_code
_entity_poly.pdbx_strand_id
1 'polypeptide(L)'
;MDTQNYKRTLAGSVGAGMGALMGASGRTYFILEHKTSSKYHQAGESQKIIVDQVELGRDASCQVRFDESFETVSRKHAAIVRDGENWKLIHLSHSNPTLVNGHPINGSYYLQTGDEIQLSVGGPRLGFIVPQGRQALTSSIGLTERMSLFRKQALRPYKTALTIMGIVFVLAVAGLAAWNYSLGVKNDLLAQKTEEQELQLKGYQNQLDSLGTERASLEAQQRELETKLRN
;
A
#
# COMPACT_ATOMS: atom_id res chain seq x y z
N MET A 1 -28.83 4.53 25.67
CA MET A 1 -29.00 4.58 24.21
C MET A 1 -27.75 3.99 23.59
N ASP A 2 -27.82 2.71 23.23
CA ASP A 2 -26.67 1.98 22.69
C ASP A 2 -26.37 2.46 21.27
N THR A 3 -25.45 3.42 21.15
CA THR A 3 -24.73 3.64 19.89
C THR A 3 -24.06 2.32 19.54
N GLN A 4 -24.61 1.56 18.59
CA GLN A 4 -23.91 0.39 18.05
C GLN A 4 -22.49 0.84 17.71
N ASN A 5 -21.50 0.18 18.32
CA ASN A 5 -20.08 0.54 18.26
C ASN A 5 -19.59 0.40 16.81
N TYR A 6 -19.87 1.39 15.98
CA TYR A 6 -19.39 1.48 14.62
C TYR A 6 -17.88 1.74 14.68
N LYS A 7 -17.10 0.72 14.34
CA LYS A 7 -15.64 0.82 14.21
C LYS A 7 -15.27 0.67 12.75
N ARG A 8 -14.66 1.71 12.19
CA ARG A 8 -14.07 1.66 10.84
C ARG A 8 -12.99 0.59 10.83
N THR A 9 -13.12 -0.46 10.01
CA THR A 9 -12.13 -1.53 9.93
C THR A 9 -11.35 -1.46 8.62
N LEU A 10 -10.04 -1.66 8.71
CA LEU A 10 -9.14 -1.67 7.55
C LEU A 10 -9.52 -2.83 6.60
N ALA A 11 -9.92 -3.98 7.16
CA ALA A 11 -10.45 -5.12 6.41
C ALA A 11 -11.76 -4.80 5.67
N GLY A 12 -12.70 -4.08 6.30
CA GLY A 12 -13.99 -3.71 5.68
C GLY A 12 -13.89 -2.66 4.57
N SER A 13 -12.86 -1.80 4.60
CA SER A 13 -12.66 -0.79 3.54
C SER A 13 -11.69 -1.26 2.45
N VAL A 14 -10.52 -1.77 2.82
CA VAL A 14 -9.45 -2.16 1.87
C VAL A 14 -9.66 -3.58 1.37
N GLY A 15 -10.02 -4.53 2.23
CA GLY A 15 -10.27 -5.93 1.83
C GLY A 15 -11.49 -6.05 0.91
N ALA A 16 -12.57 -5.34 1.23
CA ALA A 16 -13.77 -5.26 0.39
C ALA A 16 -13.48 -4.66 -0.99
N GLY A 17 -12.77 -3.54 -1.02
CA GLY A 17 -12.44 -2.88 -2.27
C GLY A 17 -11.45 -3.68 -3.12
N MET A 18 -10.49 -4.39 -2.52
CA MET A 18 -9.62 -5.34 -3.23
C MET A 18 -10.42 -6.51 -3.80
N GLY A 19 -11.43 -7.03 -3.08
CA GLY A 19 -12.33 -8.05 -3.59
C GLY A 19 -13.19 -7.57 -4.78
N ALA A 20 -13.64 -6.31 -4.75
CA ALA A 20 -14.34 -5.68 -5.87
C ALA A 20 -13.44 -5.44 -7.09
N LEU A 21 -12.15 -5.14 -6.87
CA LEU A 21 -11.13 -5.01 -7.92
C LEU A 21 -10.80 -6.34 -8.59
N MET A 22 -10.58 -7.40 -7.81
CA MET A 22 -10.16 -8.72 -8.30
C MET A 22 -11.31 -9.53 -8.92
N GLY A 23 -12.53 -8.97 -9.01
CA GLY A 23 -13.67 -9.62 -9.65
C GLY A 23 -14.25 -10.77 -8.84
N ALA A 24 -14.18 -10.73 -7.50
CA ALA A 24 -14.82 -11.73 -6.65
C ALA A 24 -16.31 -11.83 -6.98
N SER A 25 -16.72 -13.00 -7.46
CA SER A 25 -18.08 -13.31 -7.91
C SER A 25 -19.13 -12.96 -6.85
N GLY A 26 -20.24 -12.32 -7.25
CA GLY A 26 -21.39 -12.03 -6.38
C GLY A 26 -21.34 -10.73 -5.56
N ARG A 27 -20.32 -9.86 -5.74
CA ARG A 27 -20.29 -8.57 -5.03
C ARG A 27 -21.10 -7.51 -5.77
N THR A 28 -22.04 -6.87 -5.07
CA THR A 28 -22.84 -5.76 -5.60
C THR A 28 -22.22 -4.42 -5.25
N TYR A 29 -22.42 -3.42 -6.10
CA TYR A 29 -22.12 -2.02 -5.81
C TYR A 29 -23.43 -1.24 -5.64
N PHE A 30 -23.36 -0.09 -4.98
CA PHE A 30 -24.49 0.84 -4.93
C PHE A 30 -24.08 2.19 -5.50
N ILE A 31 -25.06 3.00 -5.86
CA ILE A 31 -24.89 4.33 -6.41
C ILE A 31 -25.50 5.31 -5.42
N LEU A 32 -24.74 6.36 -5.13
CA LEU A 32 -25.24 7.53 -4.43
C LEU A 32 -25.42 8.66 -5.44
N GLU A 33 -26.66 9.06 -5.66
CA GLU A 33 -27.01 10.21 -6.47
C GLU A 33 -27.07 11.45 -5.60
N HIS A 34 -26.24 12.45 -5.87
CA HIS A 34 -26.26 13.70 -5.12
C HIS A 34 -27.44 14.55 -5.58
N LYS A 35 -28.44 14.76 -4.73
CA LYS A 35 -29.59 15.63 -5.06
C LYS A 35 -29.35 17.09 -4.72
N THR A 36 -28.35 17.37 -3.89
CA THR A 36 -27.97 18.73 -3.47
C THR A 36 -26.58 19.04 -4.01
N SER A 37 -26.42 20.20 -4.66
CA SER A 37 -25.09 20.69 -5.04
C SER A 37 -24.29 21.08 -3.81
N SER A 38 -23.03 20.67 -3.79
CA SER A 38 -22.03 21.04 -2.79
C SER A 38 -20.75 21.47 -3.49
N LYS A 39 -19.77 21.96 -2.73
CA LYS A 39 -18.45 22.31 -3.27
C LYS A 39 -17.74 21.13 -3.96
N TYR A 40 -18.02 19.90 -3.53
CA TYR A 40 -17.33 18.70 -4.00
C TYR A 40 -18.12 17.89 -5.02
N HIS A 41 -19.44 18.06 -5.07
CA HIS A 41 -20.35 17.24 -5.87
C HIS A 41 -21.51 18.08 -6.44
N GLN A 42 -21.89 17.83 -7.68
CA GLN A 42 -22.98 18.53 -8.34
C GLN A 42 -24.32 17.81 -8.13
N ALA A 43 -25.43 18.56 -8.07
CA ALA A 43 -26.76 17.98 -8.10
C ALA A 43 -26.97 17.16 -9.39
N GLY A 44 -27.46 15.93 -9.28
CA GLY A 44 -27.57 14.93 -10.34
C GLY A 44 -26.32 14.06 -10.54
N GLU A 45 -25.21 14.32 -9.83
CA GLU A 45 -24.01 13.50 -9.93
C GLU A 45 -24.23 12.12 -9.29
N SER A 46 -24.01 11.06 -10.08
CA SER A 46 -24.09 9.67 -9.61
C SER A 46 -22.70 9.13 -9.27
N GLN A 47 -22.49 8.81 -7.99
CA GLN A 47 -21.25 8.24 -7.48
C GLN A 47 -21.42 6.74 -7.20
N LYS A 48 -20.73 5.89 -7.97
CA LYS A 48 -20.69 4.43 -7.75
C LYS A 48 -19.78 4.10 -6.57
N ILE A 49 -20.25 3.33 -5.60
CA ILE A 49 -19.50 2.87 -4.42
C ILE A 49 -19.30 1.36 -4.49
N ILE A 50 -18.04 0.92 -4.39
CA ILE A 50 -17.65 -0.50 -4.46
C ILE A 50 -17.09 -1.07 -3.15
N VAL A 51 -17.02 -0.25 -2.09
CA VAL A 51 -16.52 -0.64 -0.77
C VAL A 51 -17.69 -1.04 0.16
N ASP A 52 -17.45 -1.92 1.13
CA ASP A 52 -18.50 -2.40 2.05
C ASP A 52 -18.86 -1.37 3.14
N GLN A 53 -18.08 -0.29 3.25
CA GLN A 53 -18.29 0.74 4.27
C GLN A 53 -17.97 2.12 3.70
N VAL A 54 -18.93 3.04 3.84
CA VAL A 54 -18.83 4.44 3.40
C VAL A 54 -19.23 5.35 4.54
N GLU A 55 -18.36 6.31 4.87
CA GLU A 55 -18.67 7.37 5.82
C GLU A 55 -19.13 8.63 5.07
N LEU A 56 -20.20 9.23 5.59
CA LEU A 56 -20.85 10.45 5.12
C LEU A 56 -20.64 11.55 6.17
N GLY A 57 -20.11 12.70 5.77
CA GLY A 57 -19.93 13.82 6.69
C GLY A 57 -19.04 14.93 6.17
N ARG A 58 -18.75 15.91 7.03
CA ARG A 58 -17.90 17.07 6.70
C ARG A 58 -16.40 16.78 6.79
N ASP A 59 -16.02 15.75 7.55
CA ASP A 59 -14.63 15.41 7.79
C ASP A 59 -13.91 14.98 6.49
N ALA A 60 -12.63 15.32 6.38
CA ALA A 60 -11.82 14.97 5.22
C ALA A 60 -11.61 13.45 5.07
N SER A 61 -11.78 12.68 6.15
CA SER A 61 -11.67 11.22 6.16
C SER A 61 -12.89 10.49 5.61
N CYS A 62 -14.02 11.18 5.41
CA CYS A 62 -15.25 10.62 4.85
C CYS A 62 -15.12 10.40 3.33
N GLN A 63 -15.68 9.29 2.83
CA GLN A 63 -15.69 9.00 1.39
C GLN A 63 -16.62 9.96 0.65
N VAL A 64 -17.80 10.20 1.21
CA VAL A 64 -18.75 11.20 0.72
C VAL A 64 -18.64 12.40 1.64
N ARG A 65 -17.99 13.45 1.10
CA ARG A 65 -17.61 14.63 1.86
C ARG A 65 -18.51 15.80 1.50
N PHE A 66 -19.01 16.46 2.52
CA PHE A 66 -19.66 17.77 2.42
C PHE A 66 -18.70 18.86 2.89
N ASP A 67 -18.84 20.06 2.35
CA ASP A 67 -18.05 21.22 2.74
C ASP A 67 -18.61 21.93 3.97
N GLU A 68 -17.92 22.97 4.43
CA GLU A 68 -18.27 23.69 5.66
C GLU A 68 -19.54 24.54 5.54
N SER A 69 -20.03 24.77 4.32
CA SER A 69 -21.34 25.40 4.10
C SER A 69 -22.50 24.60 4.70
N PHE A 70 -22.33 23.29 4.90
CA PHE A 70 -23.32 22.43 5.55
C PHE A 70 -23.02 22.29 7.06
N GLU A 71 -23.22 23.37 7.82
CA GLU A 71 -22.95 23.41 9.26
C GLU A 71 -23.74 22.38 10.07
N THR A 72 -24.95 22.04 9.62
CA THR A 72 -25.81 21.04 10.24
C THR A 72 -25.28 19.62 10.07
N VAL A 73 -24.37 19.39 9.12
CA VAL A 73 -23.73 18.09 8.89
C VAL A 73 -22.51 17.95 9.79
N SER A 74 -22.56 16.96 10.67
CA SER A 74 -21.46 16.61 11.55
C SER A 74 -20.23 16.11 10.77
N ARG A 75 -19.05 16.23 11.39
CA ARG A 75 -17.78 15.69 10.85
C ARG A 75 -17.93 14.25 10.37
N LYS A 76 -18.46 13.38 11.22
CA LYS A 76 -18.94 12.04 10.87
C LYS A 76 -20.42 11.99 11.20
N HIS A 77 -21.27 11.98 10.18
CA HIS A 77 -22.70 12.12 10.38
C HIS A 77 -23.44 10.78 10.29
N ALA A 78 -23.13 10.00 9.25
CA ALA A 78 -23.70 8.68 9.05
C ALA A 78 -22.70 7.77 8.35
N ALA A 79 -22.94 6.47 8.41
CA ALA A 79 -22.19 5.49 7.64
C ALA A 79 -23.13 4.49 6.96
N ILE A 80 -22.83 4.14 5.72
CA ILE A 80 -23.50 3.05 5.01
C ILE A 80 -22.57 1.84 5.11
N VAL A 81 -23.10 0.73 5.63
CA VAL A 81 -22.36 -0.51 5.84
C VAL A 81 -23.09 -1.65 5.15
N ARG A 82 -22.34 -2.53 4.50
CA ARG A 82 -22.87 -3.76 3.93
C ARG A 82 -23.16 -4.76 5.04
N ASP A 83 -24.35 -5.34 5.02
CA ASP A 83 -24.79 -6.38 5.94
C ASP A 83 -25.34 -7.56 5.12
N GLY A 84 -24.47 -8.54 4.85
CA GLY A 84 -24.74 -9.63 3.91
C GLY A 84 -24.93 -9.13 2.48
N GLU A 85 -26.13 -9.33 1.93
CA GLU A 85 -26.52 -8.83 0.60
C GLU A 85 -27.17 -7.44 0.64
N ASN A 86 -27.52 -6.96 1.84
CA ASN A 86 -28.22 -5.70 2.05
C ASN A 86 -27.28 -4.59 2.49
N TRP A 87 -27.81 -3.36 2.46
CA TRP A 87 -27.09 -2.17 2.92
C TRP A 87 -27.84 -1.54 4.09
N LYS A 88 -27.08 -1.12 5.10
CA LYS A 88 -27.60 -0.53 6.32
C LYS A 88 -26.99 0.85 6.52
N LEU A 89 -27.84 1.85 6.68
CA LEU A 89 -27.46 3.19 7.13
C LEU A 89 -27.37 3.19 8.66
N ILE A 90 -26.27 3.70 9.19
CA ILE A 90 -25.99 3.84 10.61
C ILE A 90 -25.85 5.33 10.90
N HIS A 91 -26.63 5.81 11.85
CA HIS A 91 -26.57 7.18 12.34
C HIS A 91 -25.41 7.32 13.33
N LEU A 92 -24.53 8.31 13.11
CA LEU A 92 -23.34 8.56 13.93
C LEU A 92 -23.32 9.98 14.55
N SER A 93 -24.20 10.88 14.12
CA SER A 93 -24.24 12.24 14.64
C SER A 93 -24.86 12.28 16.05
N HIS A 94 -24.43 13.25 16.85
CA HIS A 94 -25.07 13.59 18.12
C HIS A 94 -25.88 14.89 18.04
N SER A 95 -25.71 15.67 16.96
CA SER A 95 -26.24 17.04 16.88
C SER A 95 -27.55 17.11 16.12
N ASN A 96 -27.62 16.47 14.94
CA ASN A 96 -28.77 16.52 14.06
C ASN A 96 -29.14 15.10 13.63
N PRO A 97 -30.44 14.77 13.50
CA PRO A 97 -30.86 13.44 13.07
C PRO A 97 -30.52 13.21 11.60
N THR A 98 -30.29 11.94 11.25
CA THR A 98 -30.31 11.50 9.85
C THR A 98 -31.73 11.11 9.48
N LEU A 99 -32.20 11.52 8.32
CA LEU A 99 -33.53 11.20 7.82
C LEU A 99 -33.44 10.29 6.60
N VAL A 100 -34.39 9.37 6.47
CA VAL A 100 -34.61 8.57 5.27
C VAL A 100 -36.04 8.81 4.80
N ASN A 101 -36.22 9.19 3.54
CA ASN A 101 -37.51 9.57 2.95
C ASN A 101 -38.27 10.59 3.81
N GLY A 102 -37.56 11.57 4.37
CA GLY A 102 -38.11 12.62 5.22
C GLY A 102 -38.39 12.23 6.68
N HIS A 103 -38.11 10.99 7.09
CA HIS A 103 -38.36 10.50 8.45
C HIS A 103 -37.05 10.26 9.20
N PRO A 104 -36.89 10.74 10.45
CA PRO A 104 -35.67 10.50 11.22
C PRO A 104 -35.50 9.01 11.56
N ILE A 105 -34.26 8.52 11.46
CA ILE A 105 -33.93 7.13 11.81
C ILE A 105 -33.40 7.02 13.24
N ASN A 106 -33.75 5.95 13.94
CA ASN A 106 -33.27 5.67 15.30
C ASN A 106 -32.12 4.66 15.25
N GLY A 107 -30.89 5.18 15.21
CA GLY A 107 -29.65 4.39 15.25
C GLY A 107 -29.28 3.76 13.92
N SER A 108 -30.16 2.95 13.32
CA SER A 108 -29.87 2.35 12.01
C SER A 108 -31.10 1.98 11.20
N TYR A 109 -30.94 1.91 9.88
CA TYR A 109 -32.00 1.68 8.91
C TYR A 109 -31.51 0.83 7.73
N TYR A 110 -32.26 -0.17 7.29
CA TYR A 110 -31.92 -0.95 6.10
C TYR A 110 -32.36 -0.22 4.84
N LEU A 111 -31.40 0.14 3.99
CA LEU A 111 -31.64 0.91 2.78
C LEU A 111 -32.22 0.03 1.67
N GLN A 112 -33.21 0.58 0.97
CA GLN A 112 -33.83 0.02 -0.22
C GLN A 112 -33.49 0.90 -1.42
N THR A 113 -33.46 0.31 -2.61
CA THR A 113 -33.24 1.08 -3.85
C THR A 113 -34.35 2.11 -4.04
N GLY A 114 -33.97 3.36 -4.24
CA GLY A 114 -34.88 4.51 -4.35
C GLY A 114 -34.97 5.36 -3.08
N ASP A 115 -34.41 4.91 -1.95
CA ASP A 115 -34.44 5.67 -0.71
C ASP A 115 -33.67 7.01 -0.82
N GLU A 116 -34.24 8.07 -0.26
CA GLU A 116 -33.59 9.37 -0.11
C GLU A 116 -33.01 9.51 1.30
N ILE A 117 -31.69 9.60 1.38
CA ILE A 117 -30.95 9.85 2.62
C ILE A 117 -30.72 11.36 2.76
N GLN A 118 -31.07 11.91 3.91
CA GLN A 118 -30.83 13.32 4.25
C GLN A 118 -30.06 13.42 5.57
N LEU A 119 -28.95 14.15 5.57
CA LEU A 119 -28.04 14.22 6.73
C LEU A 119 -28.44 15.25 7.79
N SER A 120 -29.51 16.00 7.61
CA SER A 120 -30.07 16.89 8.63
C SER A 120 -31.34 17.54 8.09
N VAL A 121 -32.17 18.11 8.96
CA VAL A 121 -33.30 18.93 8.51
C VAL A 121 -32.74 20.13 7.74
N GLY A 122 -33.08 20.24 6.45
CA GLY A 122 -32.52 21.25 5.55
C GLY A 122 -31.10 20.95 5.03
N GLY A 123 -30.54 19.80 5.37
CA GLY A 123 -29.23 19.34 4.93
C GLY A 123 -29.21 18.72 3.53
N PRO A 124 -28.03 18.24 3.11
CA PRO A 124 -27.84 17.63 1.80
C PRO A 124 -28.60 16.31 1.69
N ARG A 125 -29.12 16.06 0.49
CA ARG A 125 -29.90 14.87 0.13
C ARG A 125 -29.15 13.99 -0.86
N LEU A 126 -29.24 12.69 -0.66
CA LEU A 126 -28.62 11.66 -1.49
C LEU A 126 -29.69 10.62 -1.86
N GLY A 127 -29.81 10.27 -3.13
CA GLY A 127 -30.55 9.09 -3.56
C GLY A 127 -29.69 7.84 -3.44
N PHE A 128 -30.24 6.76 -2.89
CA PHE A 128 -29.58 5.47 -2.80
C PHE A 128 -30.14 4.50 -3.84
N ILE A 129 -29.30 4.00 -4.73
CA ILE A 129 -29.71 3.12 -5.83
C ILE A 129 -28.83 1.87 -5.86
N VAL A 130 -29.43 0.68 -5.78
CA VAL A 130 -28.72 -0.59 -6.04
C VAL A 130 -29.17 -1.07 -7.42
N PRO A 131 -28.25 -1.22 -8.40
CA PRO A 131 -28.60 -1.81 -9.68
C PRO A 131 -29.06 -3.26 -9.47
N GLN A 132 -29.98 -3.76 -10.29
CA GLN A 132 -30.48 -5.14 -10.20
C GLN A 132 -29.89 -6.05 -11.30
N GLY A 133 -29.89 -7.36 -11.06
CA GLY A 133 -29.42 -8.37 -12.03
C GLY A 133 -27.90 -8.36 -12.27
N ARG A 134 -27.45 -8.78 -13.47
CA ARG A 134 -26.01 -8.80 -13.84
C ARG A 134 -25.34 -7.43 -13.77
N GLN A 135 -26.11 -6.35 -13.88
CA GLN A 135 -25.61 -4.98 -13.80
C GLN A 135 -25.27 -4.55 -12.37
N ALA A 136 -25.84 -5.21 -11.35
CA ALA A 136 -25.54 -4.99 -9.93
C ALA A 136 -24.10 -5.38 -9.56
N LEU A 137 -23.53 -6.33 -10.31
CA LEU A 137 -22.25 -6.91 -10.01
C LEU A 137 -21.13 -5.92 -10.29
N THR A 138 -20.16 -5.81 -9.39
CA THR A 138 -18.93 -5.05 -9.64
C THR A 138 -18.24 -5.54 -10.92
N SER A 139 -18.42 -6.82 -11.28
CA SER A 139 -17.94 -7.46 -12.51
C SER A 139 -18.37 -6.77 -13.83
N SER A 140 -19.44 -5.97 -13.82
CA SER A 140 -19.94 -5.24 -14.99
C SER A 140 -19.19 -3.93 -15.28
N ILE A 141 -18.46 -3.39 -14.31
CA ILE A 141 -17.68 -2.15 -14.43
C ILE A 141 -16.31 -2.48 -15.08
N GLY A 142 -15.80 -1.67 -16.01
CA GLY A 142 -14.47 -1.90 -16.60
C GLY A 142 -13.33 -1.84 -15.56
N LEU A 143 -12.28 -2.66 -15.70
CA LEU A 143 -11.19 -2.78 -14.72
C LEU A 143 -10.56 -1.42 -14.37
N THR A 144 -10.28 -0.58 -15.38
CA THR A 144 -9.73 0.77 -15.19
C THR A 144 -10.63 1.67 -14.35
N GLU A 145 -11.95 1.60 -14.58
CA GLU A 145 -12.94 2.36 -13.82
C GLU A 145 -13.00 1.87 -12.37
N ARG A 146 -12.96 0.56 -12.13
CA ARG A 146 -12.89 0.00 -10.77
C ARG A 146 -11.62 0.42 -10.03
N MET A 147 -10.46 0.37 -10.69
CA MET A 147 -9.19 0.83 -10.13
C MET A 147 -9.26 2.30 -9.72
N SER A 148 -9.90 3.14 -10.53
CA SER A 148 -10.08 4.55 -10.22
C SER A 148 -11.02 4.78 -9.02
N LEU A 149 -12.11 4.01 -8.92
CA LEU A 149 -13.08 4.07 -7.82
C LEU A 149 -12.47 3.57 -6.52
N PHE A 150 -11.75 2.44 -6.54
CA PHE A 150 -11.03 1.91 -5.39
C PHE A 150 -9.98 2.90 -4.88
N ARG A 151 -9.20 3.51 -5.78
CA ARG A 151 -8.20 4.53 -5.40
C ARG A 151 -8.84 5.73 -4.71
N LYS A 152 -10.02 6.17 -5.15
CA LYS A 152 -10.75 7.29 -4.55
C LYS A 152 -11.41 6.93 -3.21
N GLN A 153 -11.88 5.70 -3.05
CA GLN A 153 -12.71 5.29 -1.90
C GLN A 153 -11.92 4.61 -0.77
N ALA A 154 -11.00 3.71 -1.13
CA ALA A 154 -10.23 2.91 -0.17
C ALA A 154 -8.83 3.47 0.11
N LEU A 155 -8.15 4.03 -0.90
CA LEU A 155 -6.76 4.52 -0.77
C LEU A 155 -6.63 6.00 -0.39
N ARG A 156 -7.74 6.73 -0.21
CA ARG A 156 -7.72 8.16 0.15
C ARG A 156 -6.80 8.50 1.36
N PRO A 157 -6.83 7.76 2.49
CA PRO A 157 -5.95 8.04 3.62
C PRO A 157 -4.50 7.56 3.43
N TYR A 158 -4.20 6.77 2.40
CA TYR A 158 -2.88 6.18 2.15
C TYR A 158 -2.07 6.89 1.08
N LYS A 159 -2.57 7.99 0.51
CA LYS A 159 -1.84 8.73 -0.54
C LYS A 159 -0.43 9.15 -0.10
N THR A 160 -0.31 9.70 1.11
CA THR A 160 0.97 10.12 1.69
C THR A 160 1.87 8.93 1.99
N ALA A 161 1.32 7.84 2.51
CA ALA A 161 2.05 6.60 2.77
C ALA A 161 2.58 5.98 1.46
N LEU A 162 1.77 5.92 0.41
CA LEU A 162 2.17 5.42 -0.92
C LEU A 162 3.28 6.28 -1.54
N THR A 163 3.21 7.60 -1.42
CA THR A 163 4.29 8.48 -1.90
C THR A 163 5.58 8.30 -1.12
N ILE A 164 5.51 8.15 0.20
CA ILE A 164 6.69 7.90 1.04
C ILE A 164 7.29 6.54 0.69
N MET A 165 6.47 5.49 0.56
CA MET A 165 6.92 4.16 0.14
C MET A 165 7.59 4.18 -1.23
N GLY A 166 7.04 4.95 -2.18
CA GLY A 166 7.67 5.15 -3.50
C GLY A 166 9.05 5.81 -3.40
N ILE A 167 9.19 6.86 -2.59
CA ILE A 167 10.48 7.52 -2.34
C ILE A 167 11.47 6.56 -1.68
N VAL A 168 11.03 5.84 -0.64
CA VAL A 168 11.85 4.84 0.06
C VAL A 168 12.30 3.74 -0.89
N PHE A 169 11.42 3.27 -1.78
CA PHE A 169 11.76 2.26 -2.77
C PHE A 169 12.84 2.76 -3.75
N VAL A 170 12.70 3.99 -4.26
CA VAL A 170 13.72 4.59 -5.13
C VAL A 170 15.05 4.75 -4.40
N LEU A 171 15.04 5.20 -3.14
CA LEU A 171 16.26 5.31 -2.33
C LEU A 171 16.89 3.94 -2.03
N ALA A 172 16.08 2.92 -1.78
CA ALA A 172 16.57 1.56 -1.57
C ALA A 172 17.25 1.00 -2.82
N VAL A 173 16.64 1.18 -4.01
CA VAL A 173 17.24 0.78 -5.29
C VAL A 173 18.53 1.54 -5.56
N ALA A 174 18.56 2.86 -5.33
CA ALA A 174 19.76 3.66 -5.48
C ALA A 174 20.88 3.22 -4.50
N GLY A 175 20.52 2.94 -3.24
CA GLY A 175 21.44 2.43 -2.23
C GLY A 175 22.02 1.06 -2.60
N LEU A 176 21.18 0.14 -3.10
CA LEU A 176 21.62 -1.16 -3.59
C LEU A 176 22.55 -1.04 -4.80
N ALA A 177 22.26 -0.13 -5.74
CA ALA A 177 23.12 0.12 -6.89
C ALA A 177 24.50 0.66 -6.46
N ALA A 178 24.53 1.64 -5.55
CA ALA A 178 25.78 2.19 -5.01
C ALA A 178 26.57 1.15 -4.20
N TRP A 179 25.88 0.32 -3.42
CA TRP A 179 26.49 -0.80 -2.69
C TRP A 179 27.11 -1.82 -3.64
N ASN A 180 26.40 -2.18 -4.72
CA ASN A 180 26.88 -3.12 -5.73
C ASN A 180 28.12 -2.58 -6.46
N TYR A 181 28.13 -1.29 -6.81
CA TYR A 181 29.29 -0.62 -7.39
C TYR A 181 30.49 -0.63 -6.42
N SER A 182 30.27 -0.29 -5.15
CA SER A 182 31.32 -0.32 -4.12
C SER A 182 31.88 -1.72 -3.88
N LEU A 183 31.04 -2.75 -3.94
CA LEU A 183 31.47 -4.15 -3.89
C LEU A 183 32.37 -4.52 -5.06
N GLY A 184 32.03 -4.08 -6.29
CA GLY A 184 32.87 -4.30 -7.47
C GLY A 184 34.28 -3.75 -7.28
N VAL A 185 34.41 -2.49 -6.87
CA VAL A 185 35.71 -1.86 -6.63
C VAL A 185 36.52 -2.59 -5.53
N LYS A 186 35.85 -3.04 -4.46
CA LYS A 186 36.51 -3.80 -3.39
C LYS A 186 36.99 -5.17 -3.88
N ASN A 187 36.23 -5.84 -4.74
CA ASN A 187 36.61 -7.11 -5.33
C ASN A 187 37.85 -6.96 -6.23
N ASP A 188 37.91 -5.92 -7.06
CA ASP A 188 39.08 -5.65 -7.92
C ASP A 188 40.33 -5.36 -7.08
N LEU A 189 40.19 -4.58 -6.00
CA LEU A 189 41.29 -4.30 -5.08
C LEU A 189 41.76 -5.57 -4.35
N LEU A 190 40.84 -6.45 -3.95
CA LEU A 190 41.19 -7.72 -3.33
C LEU A 190 41.90 -8.63 -4.33
N ALA A 191 41.44 -8.69 -5.59
CA ALA A 191 42.11 -9.44 -6.64
C ALA A 191 43.56 -8.98 -6.85
N GLN A 192 43.80 -7.67 -6.92
CA GLN A 192 45.16 -7.11 -7.00
C GLN A 192 46.02 -7.49 -5.79
N LYS A 193 45.47 -7.40 -4.57
CA LYS A 193 46.21 -7.80 -3.35
C LYS A 193 46.54 -9.29 -3.33
N THR A 194 45.64 -10.13 -3.84
CA THR A 194 45.88 -11.56 -3.96
C THR A 194 46.98 -11.85 -4.97
N GLU A 195 46.97 -11.20 -6.14
CA GLU A 195 48.03 -11.31 -7.14
C GLU A 195 49.40 -10.86 -6.59
N GLU A 196 49.45 -9.74 -5.87
CA GLU A 196 50.67 -9.26 -5.21
C GLU A 196 51.21 -10.27 -4.19
N GLN A 197 50.34 -10.87 -3.38
CA GLN A 197 50.72 -11.89 -2.41
C GLN A 197 51.26 -13.15 -3.09
N GLU A 198 50.65 -13.59 -4.19
CA GLU A 198 51.16 -14.73 -4.96
C GLU A 198 52.54 -14.47 -5.55
N LEU A 199 52.77 -13.26 -6.07
CA LEU A 199 54.07 -12.84 -6.59
C LEU A 199 55.14 -12.81 -5.51
N GLN A 200 54.81 -12.28 -4.33
CA GLN A 200 55.71 -12.32 -3.18
C GLN A 200 56.03 -13.76 -2.75
N LEU A 201 55.03 -14.65 -2.73
CA LEU A 201 55.22 -16.05 -2.34
C LEU A 201 56.17 -16.79 -3.30
N LYS A 202 55.99 -16.56 -4.61
CA LYS A 202 56.91 -17.09 -5.66
C LYS A 202 58.34 -16.56 -5.47
N GLY A 203 58.48 -15.28 -5.11
CA GLY A 203 59.78 -14.70 -4.77
C GLY A 203 60.47 -15.41 -3.61
N TYR A 204 59.75 -15.67 -2.52
CA TYR A 204 60.27 -16.42 -1.37
C TYR A 204 60.66 -17.87 -1.73
N GLN A 205 59.86 -18.55 -2.55
CA GLN A 205 60.20 -19.89 -3.04
C GLN A 205 61.50 -19.90 -3.84
N ASN A 206 61.66 -18.99 -4.80
CA ASN A 206 62.88 -18.88 -5.59
C ASN A 206 64.12 -18.62 -4.72
N GLN A 207 63.98 -17.79 -3.66
CA GLN A 207 65.06 -17.57 -2.70
C GLN A 207 65.42 -18.85 -1.93
N LEU A 208 64.43 -19.60 -1.46
CA LEU A 208 64.66 -20.88 -0.77
C LEU A 208 65.36 -21.90 -1.69
N ASP A 209 64.95 -21.98 -2.96
CA ASP A 209 65.58 -22.86 -3.94
C ASP A 209 67.03 -22.45 -4.19
N SER A 210 67.32 -21.15 -4.35
CA SER A 210 68.69 -20.66 -4.54
C SER A 210 69.59 -20.96 -3.34
N LEU A 211 69.10 -20.74 -2.11
CA LEU A 211 69.81 -21.09 -0.88
C LEU A 211 70.03 -22.60 -0.76
N GLY A 212 69.05 -23.41 -1.19
CA GLY A 212 69.18 -24.86 -1.25
C GLY A 212 70.31 -25.30 -2.20
N THR A 213 70.39 -24.69 -3.39
CA THR A 213 71.48 -24.97 -4.34
C THR A 213 72.84 -24.53 -3.82
N GLU A 214 72.92 -23.39 -3.13
CA GLU A 214 74.16 -22.89 -2.52
C GLU A 214 74.62 -23.80 -1.36
N ARG A 215 73.69 -24.29 -0.53
CA ARG A 215 74.04 -25.29 0.49
C ARG A 215 74.56 -26.58 -0.12
N ALA A 216 73.91 -27.10 -1.17
CA ALA A 216 74.34 -28.32 -1.82
C ALA A 216 75.73 -28.20 -2.46
N SER A 217 76.06 -27.04 -3.04
CA SER A 217 77.39 -26.80 -3.61
C SER A 217 78.47 -26.69 -2.52
N LEU A 218 78.18 -26.02 -1.39
CA LEU A 218 79.06 -25.95 -0.24
C LEU A 218 79.30 -27.33 0.39
N GLU A 219 78.26 -28.16 0.54
CA GLU A 219 78.40 -29.53 1.02
C GLU A 219 79.26 -30.40 0.09
N ALA A 220 79.10 -30.24 -1.23
CA ALA A 220 79.93 -30.93 -2.22
C ALA A 220 81.40 -30.50 -2.12
N GLN A 221 81.67 -29.20 -1.95
CA GLN A 221 83.02 -28.67 -1.73
C GLN A 221 83.64 -29.20 -0.44
N GLN A 222 82.88 -29.27 0.66
CA GLN A 222 83.36 -29.83 1.92
C GLN A 222 83.74 -31.31 1.76
N ARG A 223 82.90 -32.12 1.11
CA ARG A 223 83.21 -33.54 0.84
C ARG A 223 84.45 -33.70 -0.04
N GLU A 224 84.64 -32.84 -1.04
CA GLU A 224 85.85 -32.86 -1.88
C GLU A 224 87.10 -32.51 -1.07
N LEU A 225 87.00 -31.57 -0.13
CA LEU A 225 88.09 -31.19 0.77
C LEU A 225 88.44 -32.31 1.76
N GLU A 226 87.45 -32.97 2.34
CA GLU A 226 87.64 -34.11 3.23
C GLU A 226 88.29 -35.30 2.51
N THR A 227 87.90 -35.58 1.26
CA THR A 227 88.52 -36.63 0.45
C THR A 227 89.97 -36.30 0.08
N LYS A 228 90.29 -35.04 -0.22
CA LYS A 228 91.66 -34.57 -0.45
C LYS A 228 92.55 -34.66 0.80
N LEU A 229 91.99 -34.46 2.00
CA LEU A 229 92.72 -34.59 3.28
C LEU A 229 92.99 -36.05 3.70
N ARG A 230 92.30 -37.02 3.09
CA ARG A 230 92.37 -38.44 3.46
C ARG A 230 93.35 -39.28 2.61
N ASN A 231 93.87 -38.70 1.53
CA ASN A 231 94.90 -39.27 0.65
C ASN A 231 96.25 -38.58 0.89
#